data_AF-A0A9X2JJ24-F1
#
_entry.id   AF-A0A9X2JJ24-F1
#
_cell.length_a   1.000
_cell.length_b   1.000
_cell.length_c   1.000
_cell.angle_alpha   90.00
_cell.angle_beta   90.00
_cell.angle_gamma   90.00
#
_symmetry.space_group_name_H-M   'P 1'
#
loop_
_entity.id
_entity.type
_entity.pdbx_description
1 polymer ?
#
loop_
_entity_poly.entity_id
_entity_poly.type
_entity_poly.pdbx_seq_one_letter_code
_entity_poly.pdbx_strand_id
1 'polypeptide(L)'
;MKEAPFRFSIRTMLVVIFLFSSILAAYTRGDYLLGRGVGVVYAIVASMLAVLFYRAFSDNRTNKLQLGALTVTTVIVTVFFAFPGHWNWNVQISIDDHAEERAAETELARLFATDPAFGRLDATARHQKGLWVRIKGVVPTHADYDRLRQQVQEECELGTYREIDWCIAIREKQNTSTEGGDD
;
A
#
# COMPACT_ATOMS: atom_id res chain seq x y z
N MET A 1 1.28 40.85 39.10
CA MET A 1 2.23 39.83 38.59
C MET A 1 1.98 39.68 37.09
N LYS A 2 2.99 39.92 36.24
CA LYS A 2 2.87 39.73 34.78
C LYS A 2 3.24 38.27 34.49
N GLU A 3 2.28 37.48 34.02
CA GLU A 3 2.56 36.13 33.53
C GLU A 3 3.44 36.24 32.28
N ALA A 4 4.61 35.59 32.32
CA ALA A 4 5.51 35.56 31.17
C ALA A 4 4.87 34.70 30.06
N PRO A 5 4.85 35.17 28.80
CA PRO A 5 4.25 34.42 27.72
C PRO A 5 4.99 33.10 27.49
N PHE A 6 4.20 32.04 27.45
CA PHE A 6 4.56 30.66 27.18
C PHE A 6 5.43 30.55 25.91
N ARG A 7 6.72 30.23 26.04
CA ARG A 7 7.58 29.93 24.87
C ARG A 7 7.67 28.42 24.68
N PHE A 8 6.76 27.88 23.86
CA PHE A 8 7.04 26.60 23.21
C PHE A 8 8.31 26.77 22.38
N SER A 9 9.32 25.92 22.61
CA SER A 9 10.52 25.96 21.77
C SER A 9 10.10 25.68 20.33
N ILE A 10 10.40 26.61 19.43
CA ILE A 10 10.11 26.52 18.00
C ILE A 10 10.59 25.17 17.45
N ARG A 11 11.69 24.63 17.98
CA ARG A 11 12.22 23.31 17.61
C ARG A 11 11.24 22.18 17.88
N THR A 12 10.59 22.16 19.05
CA THR A 12 9.62 21.11 19.42
C THR A 12 8.36 21.21 18.57
N MET A 13 7.91 22.43 18.28
CA MET A 13 6.73 22.66 17.45
C MET A 13 6.98 22.23 16.00
N LEU A 14 8.18 22.49 15.46
CA LEU A 14 8.59 22.04 14.13
C LEU A 14 8.67 20.51 14.04
N VAL A 15 9.15 19.81 15.07
CA VAL A 15 9.18 18.34 15.09
C VAL A 15 7.77 17.75 15.05
N VAL A 16 6.82 18.30 15.82
CA VAL A 16 5.43 17.86 15.82
C VAL A 16 4.78 18.12 14.46
N ILE A 17 4.96 19.31 13.88
CA ILE A 17 4.44 19.63 12.54
C ILE A 17 5.04 18.70 11.49
N PHE A 18 6.34 18.46 11.53
CA PHE A 18 7.02 17.55 10.60
C PHE A 18 6.49 16.12 10.69
N LEU A 19 6.29 15.60 11.91
CA LEU A 19 5.67 14.29 12.14
C LEU A 19 4.22 14.25 11.62
N PHE A 20 3.42 15.27 11.92
CA PHE A 20 2.04 15.36 11.45
C PHE A 20 1.94 15.44 9.93
N SER A 21 2.80 16.24 9.29
CA SER A 21 2.87 16.37 7.83
C SER A 21 3.37 15.08 7.17
N SER A 22 4.31 14.36 7.79
CA SER A 22 4.79 13.07 7.27
C SER A 22 3.71 11.99 7.35
N ILE A 23 2.94 11.97 8.45
CA ILE A 23 1.78 11.08 8.62
C ILE A 23 0.68 11.43 7.62
N LEU A 24 0.38 12.73 7.46
CA LEU A 24 -0.62 13.19 6.50
C LEU A 24 -0.20 12.85 5.06
N ALA A 25 1.08 12.99 4.71
CA ALA A 25 1.61 12.62 3.40
C ALA A 25 1.51 11.11 3.14
N ALA A 26 1.79 10.27 4.15
CA ALA A 26 1.62 8.82 4.08
C ALA A 26 0.13 8.44 3.93
N TYR A 27 -0.77 9.18 4.59
CA TYR A 27 -2.22 9.01 4.49
C TYR A 27 -2.73 9.37 3.09
N THR A 28 -2.30 10.51 2.53
CA THR A 28 -2.72 10.97 1.20
C THR A 28 -2.19 10.12 0.06
N ARG A 29 -1.10 9.38 0.27
CA ARG A 29 -0.55 8.45 -0.74
C ARG A 29 -1.20 7.07 -0.74
N GLY A 30 -2.13 6.80 0.18
CA GLY A 30 -2.73 5.46 0.31
C GLY A 30 -1.76 4.41 0.86
N ASP A 31 -0.53 4.80 1.20
CA ASP A 31 0.47 3.93 1.78
C ASP A 31 0.14 3.54 3.23
N TYR A 32 -0.78 4.24 3.89
CA TYR A 32 -1.27 3.83 5.22
C TYR A 32 -2.02 2.49 5.21
N LEU A 33 -2.44 2.03 4.04
CA LEU A 33 -3.07 0.72 3.81
C LEU A 33 -2.05 -0.42 3.65
N LEU A 34 -0.73 -0.14 3.62
CA LEU A 34 0.34 -1.12 3.31
C LEU A 34 0.73 -2.07 4.46
N GLY A 35 -0.13 -2.25 5.46
CA GLY A 35 0.02 -3.33 6.45
C GLY A 35 0.77 -2.98 7.73
N ARG A 36 1.11 -4.03 8.50
CA ARG A 36 1.58 -3.98 9.91
C ARG A 36 2.66 -2.92 10.20
N GLY A 37 3.53 -2.61 9.25
CA GLY A 37 4.62 -1.65 9.42
C GLY A 37 4.15 -0.22 9.70
N VAL A 38 3.08 0.24 9.06
CA VAL A 38 2.58 1.62 9.26
C VAL A 38 1.86 1.75 10.61
N GLY A 39 1.14 0.71 11.04
CA GLY A 39 0.56 0.65 12.39
C GLY A 39 1.62 0.73 13.50
N VAL A 40 2.80 0.15 13.28
CA VAL A 40 3.94 0.26 14.21
C VAL A 40 4.49 1.69 14.26
N VAL A 41 4.70 2.33 13.10
CA VAL A 41 5.13 3.75 13.06
C VAL A 41 4.13 4.63 13.79
N TYR A 42 2.83 4.35 13.60
CA TYR A 42 1.76 5.06 14.28
C TYR A 42 1.82 4.90 15.81
N ALA A 43 1.95 3.65 16.28
CA ALA A 43 2.09 3.35 17.70
C ALA A 43 3.33 4.02 18.31
N ILE A 44 4.44 4.08 17.58
CA ILE A 44 5.68 4.77 18.01
C ILE A 44 5.44 6.28 18.13
N VAL A 45 4.83 6.92 17.14
CA VAL A 45 4.56 8.37 17.18
C VAL A 45 3.57 8.71 18.28
N ALA A 46 2.50 7.93 18.44
CA ALA A 46 1.54 8.05 19.53
C ALA A 46 2.22 7.92 20.90
N SER A 47 3.12 6.94 21.05
CA SER A 47 3.89 6.73 22.29
C SER A 47 4.85 7.89 22.56
N MET A 48 5.55 8.41 21.55
CA MET A 48 6.41 9.59 21.69
C MET A 48 5.62 10.83 22.10
N LEU A 49 4.45 11.06 21.49
CA LEU A 49 3.56 12.16 21.87
C LEU A 49 3.06 11.99 23.31
N ALA A 50 2.63 10.79 23.71
CA ALA A 50 2.20 10.49 25.07
C ALA A 50 3.31 10.75 26.10
N VAL A 51 4.56 10.37 25.80
CA VAL A 51 5.72 10.65 26.65
C VAL A 51 5.99 12.15 26.76
N LEU A 52 5.93 12.90 25.65
CA LEU A 52 6.11 14.35 25.66
C LEU A 52 5.01 15.05 26.47
N PHE A 53 3.77 14.59 26.37
CA PHE A 53 2.65 15.08 27.15
C PHE A 53 2.80 14.78 28.64
N TYR A 54 3.14 13.55 29.00
CA TYR A 54 3.39 13.18 30.40
C TYR A 54 4.50 14.03 31.01
N ARG A 55 5.58 14.26 30.26
CA ARG A 55 6.71 15.08 30.71
C ARG A 55 6.30 16.55 30.94
N ALA A 56 5.49 17.11 30.04
CA ALA A 56 4.98 18.47 30.17
C ALA A 56 3.90 18.61 31.28
N PHE A 57 3.19 17.52 31.63
CA PHE A 57 2.25 17.48 32.74
C PHE A 57 2.95 17.41 34.11
N SER A 58 4.09 16.71 34.18
CA SER A 58 4.93 16.63 35.38
C SER A 58 5.61 17.98 35.72
N ASP A 59 5.74 18.87 34.74
CA ASP A 59 6.30 20.20 34.95
C ASP A 59 5.22 21.15 35.48
N ASN A 60 5.39 21.65 36.72
CA ASN A 60 4.37 22.44 37.44
C ASN A 60 4.12 23.85 36.84
N ARG A 61 4.83 24.22 35.77
CA ARG A 61 4.72 25.53 35.09
C ARG A 61 3.66 25.57 33.98
N THR A 62 3.08 24.43 33.66
CA THR A 62 2.23 24.26 32.48
C THR A 62 0.75 24.33 32.85
N ASN A 63 -0.09 24.98 32.04
CA ASN A 63 -1.52 25.03 32.28
C ASN A 63 -2.12 23.62 32.06
N LYS A 64 -2.24 22.85 33.16
CA LYS A 64 -2.56 21.43 33.18
C LYS A 64 -3.87 21.11 32.46
N LEU A 65 -4.82 22.04 32.46
CA LEU A 65 -6.11 21.94 31.77
C LEU A 65 -5.94 21.92 30.24
N GLN A 66 -5.15 22.84 29.67
CA GLN A 66 -4.89 22.89 28.23
C GLN A 66 -4.11 21.66 27.76
N LEU A 67 -3.15 21.21 28.57
CA LEU A 67 -2.34 20.04 28.26
C LEU A 67 -3.16 18.74 28.32
N GLY A 68 -4.04 18.63 29.31
CA GLY A 68 -4.99 17.53 29.42
C GLY A 68 -5.94 17.49 28.22
N ALA A 69 -6.52 18.63 27.83
CA ALA A 69 -7.36 18.73 26.64
C ALA A 69 -6.61 18.30 25.37
N LEU A 70 -5.38 18.80 25.15
CA LEU A 70 -4.57 18.43 23.98
C LEU A 70 -4.25 16.93 23.95
N THR A 71 -3.95 16.34 25.11
CA THR A 71 -3.68 14.91 25.24
C THR A 71 -4.90 14.09 24.89
N VAL A 72 -6.07 14.43 25.43
CA VAL A 72 -7.34 13.73 25.15
C VAL A 72 -7.67 13.83 23.66
N THR A 73 -7.60 15.02 23.07
CA THR A 73 -7.85 15.19 21.63
C THR A 73 -6.84 14.40 20.79
N THR A 74 -5.56 14.40 21.18
CA THR A 74 -4.53 13.63 20.48
C THR A 74 -4.83 12.14 20.54
N VAL A 75 -5.18 11.60 21.72
CA VAL A 75 -5.53 10.18 21.88
C VAL A 75 -6.75 9.82 21.04
N ILE A 76 -7.81 10.64 21.06
CA ILE A 76 -9.02 10.40 20.25
C ILE A 76 -8.66 10.36 18.76
N VAL A 77 -8.03 11.42 18.24
CA VAL A 77 -7.56 11.47 16.85
C VAL A 77 -6.68 10.27 16.56
N THR A 78 -5.81 9.89 17.51
CA THR A 78 -4.90 8.77 17.37
C THR A 78 -5.65 7.46 17.09
N VAL A 79 -6.63 7.16 17.93
CA VAL A 79 -7.45 5.94 17.81
C VAL A 79 -8.27 5.93 16.51
N PHE A 80 -8.85 7.06 16.12
CA PHE A 80 -9.63 7.17 14.87
C PHE A 80 -8.79 6.85 13.63
N PHE A 81 -7.54 7.31 13.59
CA PHE A 81 -6.64 7.09 12.46
C PHE A 81 -5.90 5.75 12.52
N ALA A 82 -5.73 5.15 13.70
CA ALA A 82 -5.17 3.80 13.83
C ALA A 82 -6.17 2.71 13.37
N PHE A 83 -7.47 2.93 13.58
CA PHE A 83 -8.53 1.96 13.30
C PHE A 83 -9.66 2.53 12.44
N PRO A 84 -9.37 3.10 11.26
CA PRO A 84 -10.39 3.73 10.43
C PRO A 84 -11.47 2.73 9.98
N GLY A 85 -11.12 1.45 9.82
CA GLY A 85 -12.05 0.37 9.51
C GLY A 85 -13.07 0.06 10.63
N HIS A 86 -12.75 0.37 11.89
CA HIS A 86 -13.67 0.16 13.02
C HIS A 86 -14.78 1.21 13.05
N TRP A 87 -14.50 2.42 12.53
CA TRP A 87 -15.45 3.53 12.49
C TRP A 87 -16.20 3.62 11.17
N ASN A 88 -15.59 3.17 10.06
CA ASN A 88 -16.22 3.14 8.76
C ASN A 88 -15.89 1.82 8.05
N TRP A 89 -16.86 0.92 8.04
CA TRP A 89 -16.74 -0.40 7.39
C TRP A 89 -16.37 -0.31 5.90
N ASN A 90 -16.81 0.74 5.19
CA ASN A 90 -16.45 0.93 3.79
C ASN A 90 -14.95 1.23 3.61
N VAL A 91 -14.32 1.86 4.60
CA VAL A 91 -12.86 2.03 4.59
C VAL A 91 -12.19 0.68 4.73
N GLN A 92 -12.65 -0.17 5.66
CA GLN A 92 -12.12 -1.53 5.85
C GLN A 92 -12.20 -2.35 4.56
N ILE A 93 -13.37 -2.36 3.91
CA ILE A 93 -13.56 -3.04 2.61
C ILE A 93 -12.53 -2.52 1.59
N SER A 94 -12.36 -1.20 1.47
CA SER A 94 -11.38 -0.64 0.55
C SER A 94 -9.93 -1.02 0.90
N ILE A 95 -9.59 -1.21 2.19
CA ILE A 95 -8.27 -1.72 2.59
C ILE A 95 -8.08 -3.14 2.10
N ASP A 96 -9.07 -4.00 2.37
CA ASP A 96 -9.03 -5.41 2.07
C ASP A 96 -8.97 -5.62 0.55
N ASP A 97 -9.80 -4.90 -0.21
CA ASP A 97 -9.79 -4.85 -1.67
C ASP A 97 -8.40 -4.52 -2.24
N HIS A 98 -7.73 -3.47 -1.73
CA HIS A 98 -6.39 -3.09 -2.17
C HIS A 98 -5.30 -4.07 -1.73
N ALA A 99 -5.48 -4.75 -0.59
CA ALA A 99 -4.58 -5.78 -0.14
C ALA A 99 -4.66 -7.02 -1.05
N GLU A 100 -5.88 -7.40 -1.45
CA GLU A 100 -6.11 -8.48 -2.42
C GLU A 100 -5.55 -8.15 -3.81
N GLU A 101 -5.77 -6.93 -4.32
CA GLU A 101 -5.16 -6.45 -5.57
C GLU A 101 -3.63 -6.65 -5.57
N ARG A 102 -2.96 -6.18 -4.52
CA ARG A 102 -1.49 -6.29 -4.41
C ARG A 102 -1.01 -7.72 -4.20
N ALA A 103 -1.76 -8.52 -3.46
CA ALA A 103 -1.44 -9.93 -3.26
C ALA A 103 -1.41 -10.66 -4.61
N ALA A 104 -2.44 -10.46 -5.43
CA ALA A 104 -2.53 -11.01 -6.78
C ALA A 104 -1.40 -10.53 -7.70
N GLU A 105 -1.10 -9.23 -7.70
CA GLU A 105 0.02 -8.68 -8.47
C GLU A 105 1.35 -9.29 -8.05
N THR A 106 1.57 -9.47 -6.74
CA THR A 106 2.80 -10.05 -6.19
C THR A 106 2.93 -11.53 -6.55
N GLU A 107 1.83 -12.27 -6.48
CA GLU A 107 1.78 -13.68 -6.84
C GLU A 107 2.09 -13.90 -8.33
N LEU A 108 1.44 -13.13 -9.20
CA LEU A 108 1.68 -13.19 -10.65
C LEU A 108 3.10 -12.72 -11.00
N ALA A 109 3.60 -11.67 -10.36
CA ALA A 109 4.97 -11.22 -10.56
C ALA A 109 5.99 -12.30 -10.15
N ARG A 110 5.72 -13.04 -9.08
CA ARG A 110 6.54 -14.18 -8.66
C ARG A 110 6.48 -15.32 -9.67
N LEU A 111 5.31 -15.63 -10.22
CA LEU A 111 5.14 -16.63 -11.27
C LEU A 111 5.94 -16.22 -12.52
N PHE A 112 5.84 -14.97 -12.96
CA PHE A 112 6.58 -14.46 -14.12
C PHE A 112 8.09 -14.44 -13.91
N ALA A 113 8.55 -14.23 -12.66
CA ALA A 113 9.96 -14.29 -12.33
C ALA A 113 10.54 -15.72 -12.36
N THR A 114 9.69 -16.75 -12.32
CA THR A 114 10.12 -18.15 -12.29
C THR A 114 10.51 -18.67 -13.68
N ASP A 115 9.92 -18.14 -14.75
CA ASP A 115 10.24 -18.53 -16.13
C ASP A 115 10.78 -17.35 -16.96
N PRO A 116 11.99 -17.45 -17.53
CA PRO A 116 12.55 -16.41 -18.40
C PRO A 116 11.67 -16.04 -19.61
N ALA A 117 10.83 -16.96 -20.11
CA ALA A 117 9.89 -16.68 -21.20
C ALA A 117 8.82 -15.64 -20.81
N PHE A 118 8.56 -15.47 -19.52
CA PHE A 118 7.58 -14.53 -18.97
C PHE A 118 8.18 -13.21 -18.50
N GLY A 119 9.50 -13.01 -18.64
CA GLY A 119 10.19 -11.80 -18.14
C GLY A 119 9.77 -10.48 -18.79
N ARG A 120 8.88 -10.50 -19.79
CA ARG A 120 8.29 -9.32 -20.43
C ARG A 120 6.78 -9.19 -20.18
N LEU A 121 6.26 -9.96 -19.24
CA LEU A 121 4.88 -9.87 -18.79
C LEU A 121 4.79 -8.96 -17.57
N ASP A 122 3.68 -8.25 -17.48
CA ASP A 122 3.32 -7.41 -16.36
C ASP A 122 1.85 -7.69 -16.02
N ALA A 123 1.52 -7.65 -14.74
CA ALA A 123 0.17 -7.90 -14.25
C ALA A 123 -0.32 -6.67 -13.50
N THR A 124 -1.59 -6.35 -13.67
CA THR A 124 -2.26 -5.30 -12.90
C THR A 124 -3.58 -5.85 -12.41
N ALA A 125 -3.87 -5.69 -11.12
CA ALA A 125 -5.11 -6.13 -10.52
C ALA A 125 -6.00 -4.93 -10.18
N ARG A 126 -7.31 -5.14 -10.22
CA ARG A 126 -8.30 -4.14 -9.81
C ARG A 126 -9.52 -4.81 -9.21
N HIS A 127 -9.90 -4.38 -8.02
CA HIS A 127 -11.10 -4.78 -7.33
C HIS A 127 -12.23 -3.80 -7.67
N GLN A 128 -13.33 -4.35 -8.20
CA GLN A 128 -14.56 -3.58 -8.45
C GLN A 128 -15.77 -4.30 -7.86
N LYS A 129 -16.25 -5.33 -8.55
CA LYS A 129 -17.31 -6.25 -8.09
C LYS A 129 -16.73 -7.62 -7.73
N GLY A 130 -15.42 -7.67 -7.46
CA GLY A 130 -14.57 -8.86 -7.47
C GLY A 130 -13.22 -8.49 -8.06
N LEU A 131 -12.26 -9.40 -7.94
CA LEU A 131 -10.88 -9.20 -8.37
C LEU A 131 -10.74 -9.43 -9.89
N TRP A 132 -10.40 -8.37 -10.62
CA TRP A 132 -10.08 -8.41 -12.05
C TRP A 132 -8.58 -8.32 -12.22
N VAL A 133 -8.02 -9.24 -13.00
CA VAL A 133 -6.58 -9.25 -13.31
C VAL A 133 -6.40 -8.99 -14.79
N ARG A 134 -5.50 -8.08 -15.14
CA ARG A 134 -5.05 -7.89 -16.52
C ARG A 134 -3.59 -8.30 -16.62
N ILE A 135 -3.30 -9.26 -17.48
CA ILE A 135 -1.94 -9.69 -17.82
C ILE A 135 -1.60 -9.14 -19.19
N LYS A 136 -0.54 -8.34 -19.29
CA LYS A 136 -0.11 -7.71 -20.54
C LYS A 136 1.37 -8.00 -20.81
N GLY A 137 1.74 -8.06 -22.09
CA GLY A 137 3.14 -8.16 -22.47
C GLY A 137 3.36 -9.02 -23.69
N VAL A 138 4.54 -9.63 -23.76
CA VAL A 138 4.95 -10.42 -24.93
C VAL A 138 5.53 -11.75 -24.50
N VAL A 139 5.06 -12.84 -25.13
CA VAL A 139 5.66 -14.17 -25.00
C VAL A 139 6.32 -14.61 -26.32
N PRO A 140 7.33 -15.50 -26.29
CA PRO A 140 8.04 -15.92 -27.49
C PRO A 140 7.20 -16.77 -28.44
N THR A 141 6.41 -17.71 -27.92
CA THR A 141 5.66 -18.69 -28.74
C THR A 141 4.24 -18.90 -28.25
N HIS A 142 3.40 -19.53 -29.07
CA HIS A 142 2.06 -19.99 -28.65
C HIS A 142 2.15 -21.04 -27.53
N ALA A 143 3.15 -21.92 -27.57
CA ALA A 143 3.36 -22.90 -26.50
C ALA A 143 3.67 -22.24 -25.14
N ASP A 144 4.41 -21.13 -25.14
CA ASP A 144 4.66 -20.34 -23.92
C ASP A 144 3.38 -19.68 -23.40
N TYR A 145 2.49 -19.22 -24.30
CA TYR A 145 1.19 -18.68 -23.93
C TYR A 145 0.29 -19.74 -23.26
N ASP A 146 0.20 -20.93 -23.85
CA ASP A 146 -0.63 -22.02 -23.30
C ASP A 146 -0.08 -22.50 -21.96
N ARG A 147 1.26 -22.61 -21.84
CA ARG A 147 1.94 -22.94 -20.59
C ARG A 147 1.69 -21.89 -19.51
N LEU A 148 1.77 -20.61 -19.84
CA LEU A 148 1.44 -19.52 -18.92
C LEU A 148 0.01 -19.66 -18.39
N ARG A 149 -0.96 -19.90 -19.28
CA ARG A 149 -2.37 -20.06 -18.88
C ARG A 149 -2.55 -21.26 -17.95
N GLN A 150 -1.91 -22.37 -18.25
CA GLN A 150 -1.94 -23.56 -17.42
C GLN A 150 -1.34 -23.29 -16.03
N GLN A 151 -0.17 -22.66 -15.96
CA GLN A 151 0.47 -22.34 -14.68
C GLN A 151 -0.34 -21.36 -13.84
N VAL A 152 -0.93 -20.33 -14.44
CA VAL A 152 -1.83 -19.41 -13.73
C VAL A 152 -3.08 -20.15 -13.20
N GLN A 153 -3.56 -21.16 -13.91
CA GLN A 153 -4.71 -21.97 -13.49
C GLN A 153 -4.36 -22.99 -12.39
N GLU A 154 -3.13 -23.51 -12.37
CA GLU A 154 -2.67 -24.52 -11.40
C GLU A 154 -2.10 -23.90 -10.13
N GLU A 155 -1.30 -22.84 -10.27
CA GLU A 155 -0.55 -22.24 -9.15
C GLU A 155 -1.31 -21.11 -8.48
N CYS A 156 -2.16 -20.38 -9.22
CA CYS A 156 -2.96 -19.31 -8.65
C CYS A 156 -4.35 -19.82 -8.27
N GLU A 157 -4.80 -19.53 -7.05
CA GLU A 157 -6.12 -19.93 -6.58
C GLU A 157 -7.23 -19.19 -7.38
N LEU A 158 -7.66 -19.82 -8.48
CA LEU A 158 -8.68 -19.29 -9.40
C LEU A 158 -10.01 -18.93 -8.73
N GLY A 159 -10.27 -19.43 -7.51
CA GLY A 159 -11.46 -19.08 -6.74
C GLY A 159 -11.51 -17.60 -6.34
N THR A 160 -10.37 -16.92 -6.32
CA THR A 160 -10.25 -15.51 -5.93
C THR A 160 -10.43 -14.57 -7.11
N TYR A 161 -10.10 -15.01 -8.33
CA TYR A 161 -10.20 -14.19 -9.54
C TYR A 161 -11.58 -14.31 -10.19
N ARG A 162 -12.26 -13.17 -10.36
CA ARG A 162 -13.53 -13.14 -11.07
C ARG A 162 -13.34 -13.23 -12.58
N GLU A 163 -12.31 -12.56 -13.10
CA GLU A 163 -12.00 -12.52 -14.53
C GLU A 163 -10.52 -12.17 -14.76
N ILE A 164 -9.92 -12.81 -15.78
CA ILE A 164 -8.55 -12.54 -16.22
C ILE A 164 -8.58 -12.06 -17.68
N ASP A 165 -8.14 -10.82 -17.90
CA ASP A 165 -8.00 -10.18 -19.19
C ASP A 165 -6.57 -10.42 -19.75
N TRP A 166 -6.49 -11.16 -20.86
CA TRP A 166 -5.24 -11.59 -21.48
C TRP A 166 -4.86 -10.67 -22.64
N CYS A 167 -3.95 -9.73 -22.40
CA CYS A 167 -3.43 -8.77 -23.36
C CYS A 167 -2.00 -9.14 -23.80
N ILE A 168 -1.79 -10.35 -24.32
CA ILE A 168 -0.46 -10.89 -24.62
C ILE A 168 -0.22 -10.95 -26.13
N ALA A 169 0.88 -10.35 -26.59
CA ALA A 169 1.36 -10.49 -27.96
C ALA A 169 2.35 -11.66 -28.09
N ILE A 170 2.33 -12.34 -29.24
CA ILE A 170 3.20 -13.49 -29.48
C ILE A 170 4.25 -13.11 -30.52
N ARG A 171 5.53 -13.18 -30.15
CA ARG A 171 6.65 -12.81 -31.01
C ARG A 171 7.18 -14.03 -31.76
N GLU A 172 6.34 -14.59 -32.62
CA GLU A 172 6.78 -15.66 -33.49
C GLU A 172 7.80 -15.09 -34.48
N LYS A 173 9.04 -15.60 -34.45
CA LYS A 173 10.01 -15.28 -35.51
C LYS A 173 9.42 -15.86 -36.79
N GLN A 174 8.89 -15.00 -37.67
CA GLN A 174 8.65 -15.39 -39.05
C GLN A 174 9.99 -15.82 -39.63
N ASN A 175 10.21 -17.14 -39.68
CA ASN A 175 11.18 -17.71 -40.60
C ASN A 175 10.61 -17.38 -41.97
N THR A 176 11.04 -16.25 -42.54
CA THR A 176 11.00 -16.04 -43.97
C THR A 176 11.83 -17.15 -44.57
N SER A 177 11.16 -18.22 -44.98
CA SER A 177 11.65 -19.11 -46.01
C SER A 177 11.92 -18.21 -47.22
N THR A 178 13.16 -17.74 -47.33
CA THR A 178 13.72 -17.37 -48.62
C THR A 178 13.82 -18.69 -49.38
N GLU A 179 12.70 -19.11 -49.97
CA GLU A 179 12.72 -20.04 -51.10
C GLU A 179 13.53 -19.35 -52.19
N GLY A 180 14.82 -19.70 -52.24
CA GLY A 180 15.59 -19.67 -53.46
C GLY A 180 15.20 -20.87 -54.32
N GLY A 181 15.08 -20.62 -55.62
CA GLY A 181 14.83 -21.61 -56.67
C GLY A 181 13.81 -21.05 -57.67
N ASP A 182 14.05 -20.94 -58.97
CA ASP A 182 15.15 -21.40 -59.84
C ASP A 182 15.16 -20.47 -61.07
N ASP A 183 16.35 -20.10 -61.54
CA ASP A 183 16.60 -19.65 -62.92
C ASP A 183 17.13 -20.86 -63.73
#